data_AF-A0A359BHU9-F1
#
_entry.id   AF-A0A359BHU9-F1
#
_cell.length_a   1.000
_cell.length_b   1.000
_cell.length_c   1.000
_cell.angle_alpha   90.00
_cell.angle_beta   90.00
_cell.angle_gamma   90.00
#
_symmetry.space_group_name_H-M   'P 1'
#
loop_
_entity.id
_entity.type
_entity.pdbx_description
1 polymer ?
#
loop_
_entity_poly.entity_id
_entity_poly.type
_entity_poly.pdbx_seq_one_letter_code
_entity_poly.pdbx_strand_id
1 'polypeptide(L)'
;MSGILLIWLGRLAGFDRDASRRLLILYVTSPLLFVAGMVHTTDIWLLFFMVLALCAFSSIIHCRPNQQTELWWLLFGAALGLGALAKLSIALVPLSILPWVMIRSPSLIFTPGPYLGALFCLFVMTPWVLWNMDHDFAHLAHEFGHVDSSNYSVLHAVDWIPGLLLSALPVALVSTLGGLKLNFDEFASEREEAVRDMLRFSFCALIILFVIKGLFGEILLNWALPLVPVLLMIFGRRMRWSALGTLAAGVVQLGLLFVLIYPYSVGLGMEHDPFQKIRGWDRVIAEAARLAGTTDVVTTDHYSIQAWALYHWPSDSTGSDRYVSPTGQVVPDKARRQNQYDNWDVLDSPKTSLVHIGRYSKDLAIRCLVFKDLGDVSQVMPDGAVRSSVKVFRCDGFSPQPAWPKMDQY
;
A
#
# COMPACT_ATOMS: atom_id res chain seq x y z
N MET A 1 -5.90 -1.81 -15.09
CA MET A 1 -5.74 -0.45 -15.68
C MET A 1 -4.29 0.01 -15.71
N SER A 2 -3.52 -0.11 -14.62
CA SER A 2 -2.11 0.36 -14.58
C SER A 2 -1.19 -0.30 -15.63
N GLY A 3 -1.43 -1.56 -16.02
CA GLY A 3 -0.70 -2.19 -17.13
C GLY A 3 -0.93 -1.53 -18.49
N ILE A 4 -2.12 -0.96 -18.73
CA ILE A 4 -2.42 -0.18 -19.95
C ILE A 4 -1.65 1.14 -19.91
N LEU A 5 -1.63 1.82 -18.75
CA LEU A 5 -0.84 3.02 -18.55
C LEU A 5 0.65 2.73 -18.74
N LEU A 6 1.15 1.58 -18.27
CA LEU A 6 2.54 1.20 -18.46
C LEU A 6 2.88 0.96 -19.94
N ILE A 7 1.96 0.40 -20.73
CA ILE A 7 2.11 0.32 -22.19
C ILE A 7 2.11 1.71 -22.83
N TRP A 8 1.24 2.61 -22.37
CA TRP A 8 1.20 4.00 -22.85
C TRP A 8 2.53 4.71 -22.57
N LEU A 9 3.05 4.62 -21.35
CA LEU A 9 4.38 5.12 -20.97
C LEU A 9 5.48 4.50 -21.83
N GLY A 10 5.43 3.18 -22.05
CA GLY A 10 6.35 2.46 -22.94
C GLY A 10 6.35 3.01 -24.36
N ARG A 11 5.18 3.26 -24.95
CA ARG A 11 5.06 3.87 -26.28
C ARG A 11 5.68 5.28 -26.32
N LEU A 12 5.43 6.10 -25.31
CA LEU A 12 6.07 7.42 -25.17
C LEU A 12 7.60 7.28 -25.00
N ALA A 13 8.10 6.19 -24.43
CA ALA A 13 9.53 5.92 -24.33
C ALA A 13 10.14 5.25 -25.59
N GLY A 14 9.35 5.05 -26.66
CA GLY A 14 9.81 4.43 -27.91
C GLY A 14 9.87 2.90 -27.85
N PHE A 15 8.93 2.26 -27.16
CA PHE A 15 8.81 0.79 -27.15
C PHE A 15 8.08 0.32 -28.40
N ASP A 16 8.68 -0.63 -29.11
CA ASP A 16 8.01 -1.36 -30.18
C ASP A 16 6.92 -2.32 -29.61
N ARG A 17 6.25 -3.03 -30.52
CA ARG A 17 5.17 -3.95 -30.17
C ARG A 17 5.65 -5.12 -29.32
N ASP A 18 6.86 -5.62 -29.54
CA ASP A 18 7.37 -6.80 -28.85
C ASP A 18 7.91 -6.46 -27.47
N ALA A 19 8.59 -5.32 -27.32
CA ALA A 19 8.94 -4.74 -26.03
C ALA A 19 7.68 -4.44 -25.21
N SER A 20 6.63 -3.90 -25.83
CA SER A 20 5.34 -3.65 -25.16
C SER A 20 4.66 -4.95 -24.70
N ARG A 21 4.72 -6.02 -25.50
CA ARG A 21 4.20 -7.34 -25.13
C ARG A 21 4.97 -7.93 -23.93
N ARG A 22 6.30 -7.91 -23.98
CA ARG A 22 7.14 -8.38 -22.85
C ARG A 22 6.86 -7.57 -21.60
N LEU A 23 6.78 -6.24 -21.72
CA LEU A 23 6.46 -5.35 -20.60
C LEU A 23 5.12 -5.70 -19.94
N LEU A 24 4.08 -5.94 -20.74
CA LEU A 24 2.77 -6.35 -20.22
C LEU A 24 2.85 -7.71 -19.50
N ILE A 25 3.54 -8.69 -20.09
CA ILE A 25 3.72 -10.01 -19.47
C ILE A 25 4.44 -9.86 -18.14
N LEU A 26 5.59 -9.17 -18.12
CA LEU A 26 6.36 -8.92 -16.90
C LEU A 26 5.53 -8.22 -15.82
N TYR A 27 4.68 -7.27 -16.21
CA TYR A 27 3.78 -6.57 -15.29
C TYR A 27 2.74 -7.54 -14.68
N VAL A 28 2.02 -8.32 -15.50
CA VAL A 28 0.95 -9.18 -14.98
C VAL A 28 1.46 -10.42 -14.25
N THR A 29 2.71 -10.82 -14.50
CA THR A 29 3.35 -11.96 -13.82
C THR A 29 4.33 -11.56 -12.73
N SER A 30 4.41 -10.27 -12.39
CA SER A 30 5.27 -9.76 -11.33
C SER A 30 4.74 -10.20 -9.95
N PRO A 31 5.55 -10.84 -9.08
CA PRO A 31 5.13 -11.32 -7.76
C PRO A 31 4.63 -10.21 -6.87
N LEU A 32 5.40 -9.12 -6.80
CA LEU A 32 5.09 -7.99 -5.96
C LEU A 32 3.78 -7.35 -6.39
N LEU A 33 3.55 -7.19 -7.70
CA LEU A 33 2.31 -6.63 -8.23
C LEU A 33 1.11 -7.57 -8.07
N PHE A 34 1.32 -8.87 -8.23
CA PHE A 34 0.28 -9.88 -8.04
C PHE A 34 -0.17 -9.92 -6.58
N VAL A 35 0.77 -10.05 -5.64
CA VAL A 35 0.49 -10.09 -4.20
C VAL A 35 -0.09 -8.75 -3.73
N ALA A 36 0.47 -7.62 -4.17
CA ALA A 36 -0.09 -6.30 -3.86
C ALA A 36 -1.50 -6.13 -4.44
N GLY A 37 -1.81 -6.73 -5.60
CA GLY A 37 -3.16 -6.72 -6.17
C GLY A 37 -4.17 -7.57 -5.38
N MET A 38 -3.71 -8.59 -4.65
CA MET A 38 -4.57 -9.45 -3.83
C MET A 38 -4.92 -8.83 -2.48
N VAL A 39 -4.03 -8.00 -1.94
CA VAL A 39 -4.26 -7.30 -0.68
C VAL A 39 -4.61 -5.86 -1.04
N HIS A 40 -5.86 -5.45 -0.82
CA HIS A 40 -6.34 -4.12 -1.19
C HIS A 40 -5.75 -3.01 -0.29
N THR A 41 -4.43 -2.79 -0.38
CA THR A 41 -3.70 -1.73 0.33
C THR A 41 -3.75 -0.42 -0.46
N THR A 42 -3.27 0.66 0.14
CA THR A 42 -3.12 1.95 -0.53
C THR A 42 -2.05 1.95 -1.63
N ASP A 43 -1.12 0.97 -1.61
CA ASP A 43 0.01 0.90 -2.55
C ASP A 43 -0.42 0.64 -4.01
N ILE A 44 -1.51 -0.11 -4.23
CA ILE A 44 -2.01 -0.36 -5.59
C ILE A 44 -2.56 0.92 -6.25
N TRP A 45 -3.17 1.79 -5.45
CA TRP A 45 -3.68 3.09 -5.90
C TRP A 45 -2.54 4.06 -6.14
N LEU A 46 -1.55 4.08 -5.22
CA LEU A 46 -0.31 4.84 -5.41
C LEU A 46 0.37 4.46 -6.74
N LEU A 47 0.53 3.16 -7.03
CA LEU A 47 1.12 2.69 -8.27
C LEU A 47 0.32 3.15 -9.50
N PHE A 48 -1.01 3.02 -9.48
CA PHE A 48 -1.87 3.47 -10.58
C PHE A 48 -1.68 4.96 -10.87
N PHE A 49 -1.81 5.81 -9.85
CA PHE A 49 -1.70 7.26 -10.00
C PHE A 49 -0.27 7.71 -10.32
N MET A 50 0.75 7.02 -9.81
CA MET A 50 2.14 7.25 -10.19
C MET A 50 2.38 7.02 -11.68
N VAL A 51 1.94 5.87 -12.22
CA VAL A 51 2.13 5.59 -13.65
C VAL A 51 1.30 6.56 -14.49
N LEU A 52 0.09 6.94 -14.05
CA LEU A 52 -0.72 7.96 -14.71
C LEU A 52 0.00 9.32 -14.76
N ALA A 53 0.58 9.76 -13.63
CA ALA A 53 1.35 10.99 -13.55
C ALA A 53 2.59 10.95 -14.47
N LEU A 54 3.34 9.84 -14.47
CA LEU A 54 4.47 9.65 -15.39
C LEU A 54 4.05 9.70 -16.86
N CYS A 55 2.88 9.13 -17.21
CA CYS A 55 2.36 9.21 -18.56
C CYS A 55 1.95 10.64 -18.95
N ALA A 56 1.27 11.36 -18.05
CA ALA A 56 0.88 12.75 -18.26
C ALA A 56 2.12 13.64 -18.47
N PHE A 57 3.12 13.51 -17.60
CA PHE A 57 4.38 14.24 -17.74
C PHE A 57 5.15 13.87 -19.00
N SER A 58 5.20 12.58 -19.35
CA SER A 58 5.80 12.13 -20.61
C SER A 58 5.06 12.66 -21.83
N SER A 59 3.75 12.88 -21.73
CA SER A 59 2.94 13.46 -22.80
C SER A 59 3.20 14.96 -22.97
N ILE A 60 3.51 15.68 -21.88
CA ILE A 60 3.99 17.07 -21.93
C ILE A 60 5.31 17.13 -22.72
N ILE A 61 6.25 16.23 -22.44
CA ILE A 61 7.53 16.13 -23.17
C ILE A 61 7.30 15.82 -24.66
N HIS A 62 6.26 15.05 -24.98
CA HIS A 62 5.93 14.65 -26.36
C HIS A 62 5.21 15.71 -27.20
N CYS A 63 4.57 16.69 -26.56
CA CYS A 63 3.82 17.73 -27.26
C CYS A 63 4.75 18.55 -28.17
N ARG A 64 4.23 18.92 -29.35
CA ARG A 64 4.95 19.82 -30.27
C ARG A 64 4.99 21.23 -29.68
N PRO A 65 6.01 22.04 -30.03
CA PRO A 65 5.90 23.49 -29.87
C PRO A 65 4.57 23.96 -30.47
N ASN A 66 3.79 24.74 -29.72
CA ASN A 66 2.45 25.26 -30.04
C ASN A 66 1.26 24.29 -29.86
N GLN A 67 1.46 23.08 -29.32
CA GLN A 67 0.34 22.27 -28.84
C GLN A 67 -0.04 22.63 -27.41
N GLN A 68 -1.33 22.59 -27.12
CA GLN A 68 -1.86 22.79 -25.77
C GLN A 68 -1.41 21.66 -24.85
N THR A 69 -0.66 22.02 -23.80
CA THR A 69 -0.16 21.08 -22.78
C THR A 69 -0.99 21.13 -21.50
N GLU A 70 -1.93 22.04 -21.40
CA GLU A 70 -2.72 22.36 -20.21
C GLU A 70 -3.50 21.15 -19.71
N LEU A 71 -4.11 20.37 -20.61
CA LEU A 71 -4.82 19.14 -20.26
C LEU A 71 -3.90 18.08 -19.64
N TRP A 72 -2.64 18.00 -20.10
CA TRP A 72 -1.67 17.07 -19.53
C TRP A 72 -1.17 17.54 -18.18
N TRP A 73 -1.02 18.85 -17.97
CA TRP A 73 -0.72 19.42 -16.66
C TRP A 73 -1.86 19.23 -15.66
N LEU A 74 -3.11 19.39 -16.11
CA LEU A 74 -4.29 19.09 -15.30
C LEU A 74 -4.36 17.60 -14.97
N LEU A 75 -4.12 16.70 -15.94
CA LEU A 75 -4.08 15.26 -15.68
C LEU A 75 -2.94 14.88 -14.72
N PHE A 76 -1.77 15.50 -14.86
CA PHE A 76 -0.65 15.33 -13.93
C PHE A 76 -1.05 15.77 -12.52
N GLY A 77 -1.61 16.96 -12.37
CA GLY A 77 -2.14 17.47 -11.10
C GLY A 77 -3.22 16.58 -10.49
N ALA A 78 -4.15 16.09 -11.31
CA ALA A 78 -5.23 15.18 -10.89
C ALA A 78 -4.67 13.87 -10.35
N ALA A 79 -3.71 13.28 -11.07
CA ALA A 79 -3.06 12.04 -10.69
C ALA A 79 -2.26 12.23 -9.39
N LEU A 80 -1.54 13.33 -9.21
CA LEU A 80 -0.85 13.63 -7.96
C LEU A 80 -1.82 13.84 -6.80
N GLY A 81 -2.90 14.61 -7.01
CA GLY A 81 -3.89 14.88 -5.96
C GLY A 81 -4.64 13.63 -5.51
N LEU A 82 -5.18 12.85 -6.47
CA LEU A 82 -5.84 11.58 -6.16
C LEU A 82 -4.86 10.54 -5.58
N GLY A 83 -3.62 10.54 -6.08
CA GLY A 83 -2.55 9.73 -5.51
C GLY A 83 -2.24 10.11 -4.06
N ALA A 84 -2.31 11.39 -3.71
CA ALA A 84 -2.04 11.88 -2.35
C ALA A 84 -3.16 11.50 -1.39
N LEU A 85 -4.42 11.53 -1.86
CA LEU A 85 -5.57 11.01 -1.10
C LEU A 85 -5.44 9.51 -0.82
N ALA A 86 -4.74 8.75 -1.69
CA ALA A 86 -4.45 7.34 -1.44
C ALA A 86 -3.22 7.13 -0.55
N LYS A 87 -2.11 7.82 -0.83
CA LYS A 87 -0.84 7.72 -0.10
C LYS A 87 0.07 8.92 -0.37
N LEU A 88 0.54 9.61 0.67
CA LEU A 88 1.38 10.82 0.54
C LEU A 88 2.72 10.57 -0.17
N SER A 89 3.19 9.33 -0.24
CA SER A 89 4.39 8.95 -1.00
C SER A 89 4.28 9.23 -2.52
N ILE A 90 3.11 9.60 -3.06
CA ILE A 90 2.98 10.09 -4.43
C ILE A 90 3.88 11.31 -4.70
N ALA A 91 4.21 12.09 -3.66
CA ALA A 91 5.13 13.23 -3.75
C ALA A 91 6.52 12.83 -4.29
N LEU A 92 6.89 11.55 -4.21
CA LEU A 92 8.10 11.02 -4.82
C LEU A 92 8.14 11.21 -6.34
N VAL A 93 7.00 11.28 -7.03
CA VAL A 93 6.94 11.47 -8.50
C VAL A 93 7.48 12.84 -8.94
N PRO A 94 6.93 13.99 -8.49
CA PRO A 94 7.49 15.28 -8.86
C PRO A 94 8.91 15.47 -8.31
N LEU A 95 9.22 14.95 -7.11
CA LEU A 95 10.58 15.02 -6.54
C LEU A 95 11.61 14.27 -7.38
N SER A 96 11.25 13.12 -7.95
CA SER A 96 12.17 12.33 -8.78
C SER A 96 12.34 12.90 -10.18
N ILE A 97 11.31 13.56 -10.73
CA ILE A 97 11.36 14.22 -12.04
C ILE A 97 12.15 15.55 -11.96
N LEU A 98 12.10 16.24 -10.82
CA LEU A 98 12.68 17.58 -10.65
C LEU A 98 14.16 17.69 -11.06
N PRO A 99 15.08 16.75 -10.71
CA PRO A 99 16.45 16.78 -11.18
C PRO A 99 16.58 16.84 -12.72
N TRP A 100 15.75 16.10 -13.44
CA TRP A 100 15.73 16.14 -14.90
C TRP A 100 15.27 17.50 -15.42
N VAL A 101 14.23 18.07 -14.82
CA VAL A 101 13.74 19.41 -15.18
C VAL A 101 14.83 20.44 -14.98
N MET A 102 15.50 20.45 -13.82
CA MET A 102 16.56 21.43 -13.52
C MET A 102 17.75 21.34 -14.49
N ILE A 103 18.11 20.14 -14.93
CA ILE A 103 19.32 19.91 -15.75
C ILE A 103 19.03 19.99 -17.24
N ARG A 104 17.88 19.49 -17.70
CA ARG A 104 17.55 19.34 -19.13
C ARG A 104 16.54 20.35 -19.63
N SER A 105 15.62 20.82 -18.79
CA SER A 105 14.53 21.71 -19.19
C SER A 105 14.16 22.74 -18.10
N PRO A 106 15.11 23.55 -17.62
CA PRO A 106 14.87 24.44 -16.48
C PRO A 106 13.83 25.52 -16.79
N SER A 107 13.69 25.91 -18.05
CA SER A 107 12.67 26.87 -18.49
C SER A 107 11.25 26.40 -18.23
N LEU A 108 11.02 25.08 -18.14
CA LEU A 108 9.70 24.50 -17.89
C LEU A 108 9.10 25.01 -16.57
N ILE A 109 9.94 25.24 -15.55
CA ILE A 109 9.52 25.74 -14.22
C ILE A 109 8.85 27.10 -14.34
N PHE A 110 9.26 27.94 -15.28
CA PHE A 110 8.74 29.29 -15.47
C PHE A 110 7.51 29.35 -16.40
N THR A 111 7.07 28.21 -16.93
CA THR A 111 5.83 28.15 -17.73
C THR A 111 4.60 28.09 -16.82
N PRO A 112 3.40 28.51 -17.27
CA PRO A 112 2.18 28.40 -16.46
C PRO A 112 1.76 26.96 -16.13
N GLY A 113 2.18 25.98 -16.93
CA GLY A 113 1.76 24.58 -16.86
C GLY A 113 1.98 23.90 -15.50
N PRO A 114 3.21 23.86 -14.96
CA PRO A 114 3.48 23.32 -13.63
C PRO A 114 2.60 23.91 -12.53
N TYR A 115 2.34 25.23 -12.57
CA TYR A 115 1.50 25.91 -11.58
C TYR A 115 0.02 25.54 -11.74
N LEU A 116 -0.47 25.36 -12.98
CA LEU A 116 -1.81 24.85 -13.25
C LEU A 116 -1.99 23.44 -12.68
N GLY A 117 -1.00 22.57 -12.91
CA GLY A 117 -1.00 21.21 -12.35
C GLY A 117 -0.95 21.21 -10.81
N ALA A 118 -0.11 22.06 -10.21
CA ALA A 118 -0.01 22.20 -8.76
C ALA A 118 -1.31 22.72 -8.13
N LEU A 119 -1.94 23.73 -8.73
CA LEU A 119 -3.23 24.26 -8.28
C LEU A 119 -4.32 23.20 -8.35
N PHE A 120 -4.37 22.41 -9.43
CA PHE A 120 -5.36 21.35 -9.56
C PHE A 120 -5.11 20.18 -8.59
N CYS A 121 -3.83 19.84 -8.34
CA CYS A 121 -3.46 18.89 -7.30
C CYS A 121 -3.99 19.33 -5.93
N LEU A 122 -3.73 20.59 -5.55
CA LEU A 122 -4.22 21.16 -4.29
C LEU A 122 -5.75 21.16 -4.21
N PHE A 123 -6.43 21.52 -5.30
CA PHE A 123 -7.89 21.47 -5.38
C PHE A 123 -8.43 20.06 -5.11
N VAL A 124 -7.83 19.01 -5.72
CA VAL A 124 -8.23 17.62 -5.47
C VAL A 124 -7.94 17.19 -4.02
N MET A 125 -6.85 17.70 -3.43
CA MET A 125 -6.48 17.42 -2.03
C MET A 125 -7.32 18.17 -0.99
N THR A 126 -8.22 19.07 -1.40
CA THR A 126 -9.03 19.90 -0.48
C THR A 126 -9.71 19.11 0.64
N PRO A 127 -10.36 17.95 0.39
CA PRO A 127 -11.02 17.20 1.47
C PRO A 127 -10.05 16.74 2.56
N TRP A 128 -8.83 16.31 2.18
CA TRP A 128 -7.80 15.90 3.12
C TRP A 128 -7.21 17.08 3.89
N VAL A 129 -7.01 18.22 3.22
CA VAL A 129 -6.53 19.45 3.86
C VAL A 129 -7.52 19.93 4.92
N LEU A 130 -8.80 20.06 4.57
CA LEU A 130 -9.85 20.50 5.49
C LEU A 130 -9.99 19.53 6.67
N TRP A 131 -10.04 18.22 6.40
CA TRP A 131 -10.13 17.23 7.47
C TRP A 131 -8.95 17.31 8.44
N ASN A 132 -7.71 17.47 7.97
CA ASN A 132 -6.56 17.62 8.85
C ASN A 132 -6.62 18.92 9.67
N MET A 133 -7.06 20.03 9.08
CA MET A 133 -7.22 21.29 9.80
C MET A 133 -8.22 21.17 10.96
N ASP A 134 -9.30 20.42 10.76
CA ASP A 134 -10.34 20.18 11.78
C ASP A 134 -9.93 19.13 12.84
N HIS A 135 -8.82 18.41 12.63
CA HIS A 135 -8.35 17.32 13.50
C HIS A 135 -6.88 17.48 13.90
N ASP A 136 -6.43 18.71 14.14
CA ASP A 136 -5.08 19.02 14.64
C ASP A 136 -3.94 18.39 13.82
N PHE A 137 -4.14 18.24 12.52
CA PHE A 137 -3.22 17.59 11.58
C PHE A 137 -2.88 16.12 11.94
N ALA A 138 -3.80 15.39 12.56
CA ALA A 138 -3.60 14.03 13.05
C ALA A 138 -3.05 13.05 11.98
N HIS A 139 -3.58 13.08 10.75
CA HIS A 139 -3.08 12.18 9.69
C HIS A 139 -1.66 12.59 9.27
N LEU A 140 -1.36 13.88 9.18
CA LEU A 140 -0.02 14.35 8.84
C LEU A 140 1.00 13.93 9.92
N ALA A 141 0.65 14.05 11.20
CA ALA A 141 1.46 13.57 12.31
C ALA A 141 1.72 12.05 12.23
N HIS A 142 0.68 11.26 11.93
CA HIS A 142 0.79 9.81 11.74
C HIS A 142 1.77 9.43 10.61
N GLU A 143 1.75 10.15 9.48
CA GLU A 143 2.65 9.91 8.35
C GLU A 143 4.10 10.30 8.68
N PHE A 144 4.34 11.42 9.36
CA PHE A 144 5.69 11.80 9.79
C PHE A 144 6.29 10.82 10.80
N GLY A 145 5.47 10.20 11.65
CA GLY A 145 5.89 9.12 12.56
C GLY A 145 6.42 7.85 11.85
N HIS A 146 6.27 7.73 10.52
CA HIS A 146 6.90 6.65 9.75
C HIS A 146 8.34 6.95 9.33
N VAL A 147 8.76 8.20 9.41
CA VAL A 147 10.10 8.63 8.97
C VAL A 147 11.15 8.31 10.02
N ASP A 148 10.81 8.47 11.30
CA ASP A 148 11.67 8.13 12.43
C ASP A 148 11.54 6.65 12.79
N SER A 149 12.67 5.98 12.99
CA SER A 149 12.72 4.59 13.45
C SER A 149 13.80 4.45 14.51
N SER A 150 13.54 3.64 15.53
CA SER A 150 14.52 3.39 16.59
C SER A 150 15.61 2.39 16.19
N ASN A 151 15.51 1.78 15.00
CA ASN A 151 16.40 0.71 14.55
C ASN A 151 17.29 1.17 13.38
N TYR A 152 18.40 1.81 13.73
CA TYR A 152 19.36 2.36 12.77
C TYR A 152 20.38 1.30 12.33
N SER A 153 20.48 1.07 11.02
CA SER A 153 21.53 0.23 10.43
C SER A 153 21.86 0.72 9.03
N VAL A 154 23.15 0.82 8.71
CA VAL A 154 23.61 1.19 7.35
C VAL A 154 23.17 0.14 6.32
N LEU A 155 22.95 -1.12 6.74
CA LEU A 155 22.50 -2.18 5.84
C LEU A 155 21.10 -1.91 5.27
N HIS A 156 20.23 -1.21 6.01
CA HIS A 156 18.89 -0.82 5.57
C HIS A 156 18.91 0.11 4.34
N ALA A 157 20.05 0.71 4.03
CA ALA A 157 20.24 1.49 2.80
C ALA A 157 20.20 0.61 1.53
N VAL A 158 20.52 -0.69 1.62
CA VAL A 158 20.73 -1.56 0.45
C VAL A 158 20.11 -2.96 0.53
N ASP A 159 19.76 -3.45 1.71
CA ASP A 159 19.20 -4.81 1.94
C ASP A 159 17.86 -5.06 1.25
N TRP A 160 17.09 -4.01 0.96
CA TRP A 160 15.84 -4.06 0.20
C TRP A 160 16.05 -4.33 -1.30
N ILE A 161 17.24 -4.06 -1.86
CA ILE A 161 17.50 -4.15 -3.31
C ILE A 161 17.33 -5.59 -3.84
N PRO A 162 17.94 -6.63 -3.23
CA PRO A 162 17.72 -8.01 -3.65
C PRO A 162 16.24 -8.41 -3.58
N GLY A 163 15.56 -8.00 -2.51
CA GLY A 163 14.13 -8.24 -2.34
C GLY A 163 13.30 -7.61 -3.45
N LEU A 164 13.58 -6.34 -3.81
CA LEU A 164 12.91 -5.64 -4.91
C LEU A 164 13.16 -6.35 -6.23
N LEU A 165 14.39 -6.72 -6.55
CA LEU A 165 14.72 -7.36 -7.83
C LEU A 165 14.05 -8.74 -7.97
N LEU A 166 14.08 -9.54 -6.91
CA LEU A 166 13.47 -10.87 -6.87
C LEU A 166 11.93 -10.80 -6.92
N SER A 167 11.34 -9.79 -6.29
CA SER A 167 9.89 -9.62 -6.22
C SER A 167 9.30 -8.82 -7.37
N ALA A 168 10.09 -8.03 -8.08
CA ALA A 168 9.62 -7.30 -9.26
C ALA A 168 9.56 -8.21 -10.49
N LEU A 169 10.45 -9.20 -10.61
CA LEU A 169 10.62 -10.02 -11.81
C LEU A 169 10.27 -11.49 -11.57
N PRO A 170 9.92 -12.22 -12.64
CA PRO A 170 10.10 -13.66 -12.68
C PRO A 170 11.47 -14.11 -12.18
N VAL A 171 11.53 -14.90 -11.10
CA VAL A 171 12.79 -15.43 -10.55
C VAL A 171 13.57 -16.23 -11.62
N ALA A 172 12.84 -16.88 -12.53
CA ALA A 172 13.40 -17.55 -13.70
C ALA A 172 14.10 -16.60 -14.71
N LEU A 173 14.01 -15.29 -14.54
CA LEU A 173 14.63 -14.24 -15.37
C LEU A 173 15.87 -13.61 -14.73
N VAL A 174 16.34 -14.10 -13.57
CA VAL A 174 17.66 -13.74 -13.03
C VAL A 174 18.80 -14.17 -13.97
N SER A 175 18.52 -15.05 -14.95
CA SER A 175 19.41 -15.37 -16.08
C SER A 175 19.72 -14.18 -17.02
N THR A 176 19.08 -13.01 -16.82
CA THR A 176 19.31 -11.78 -17.60
C THR A 176 20.65 -11.07 -17.32
N LEU A 177 21.45 -11.52 -16.35
CA LEU A 177 22.84 -11.05 -16.19
C LEU A 177 23.72 -11.34 -17.43
N GLY A 178 23.31 -12.27 -18.30
CA GLY A 178 24.03 -12.61 -19.54
C GLY A 178 23.86 -11.64 -20.72
N GLY A 179 23.23 -10.47 -20.54
CA GLY A 179 22.83 -9.64 -21.68
C GLY A 179 22.76 -8.12 -21.48
N LEU A 180 23.40 -7.56 -20.45
CA LEU A 180 23.55 -6.11 -20.28
C LEU A 180 24.56 -5.52 -21.28
N LYS A 181 24.41 -5.78 -22.58
CA LYS A 181 25.05 -4.95 -23.60
C LYS A 181 24.21 -3.69 -23.78
N LEU A 182 24.78 -2.57 -23.37
CA LEU A 182 24.26 -1.22 -23.61
C LEU A 182 24.45 -0.89 -25.10
N ASN A 183 23.77 -1.60 -26.00
CA ASN A 183 23.71 -1.18 -27.40
C ASN A 183 22.66 -0.08 -27.50
N PHE A 184 23.14 1.11 -27.78
CA PHE A 184 22.34 2.24 -28.22
C PHE A 184 22.35 2.24 -29.74
N ASP A 185 21.14 2.17 -30.29
CA ASP A 185 20.68 2.78 -31.54
C ASP A 185 19.89 1.81 -32.40
N GLU A 186 18.62 2.17 -32.57
CA GLU A 186 17.87 2.10 -33.82
C GLU A 186 16.59 2.91 -33.62
N PHE A 187 16.53 4.08 -34.28
CA PHE A 187 15.33 4.91 -34.51
C PHE A 187 14.49 5.27 -33.27
N ALA A 188 15.02 6.10 -32.37
CA ALA A 188 14.18 6.82 -31.42
C ALA A 188 14.10 8.29 -31.79
N SER A 189 12.91 8.88 -31.76
CA SER A 189 12.77 10.33 -31.87
C SER A 189 13.39 11.03 -30.65
N GLU A 190 13.84 12.28 -30.82
CA GLU A 190 14.39 13.11 -29.73
C GLU A 190 13.46 13.16 -28.50
N ARG A 191 12.14 13.08 -28.73
CA ARG A 191 11.13 13.12 -27.67
C ARG A 191 11.04 11.82 -26.89
N GLU A 192 11.12 10.68 -27.57
CA GLU A 192 11.21 9.39 -26.89
C GLU A 192 12.48 9.29 -26.07
N GLU A 193 13.58 9.86 -26.57
CA GLU A 193 14.83 9.96 -25.81
C GLU A 193 14.69 10.84 -24.58
N ALA A 194 14.07 12.02 -24.71
CA ALA A 194 13.80 12.91 -23.58
C ALA A 194 12.94 12.22 -22.49
N VAL A 195 11.92 11.45 -22.87
CA VAL A 195 11.12 10.65 -21.93
C VAL A 195 11.98 9.58 -21.25
N ARG A 196 12.82 8.85 -21.99
CA ARG A 196 13.73 7.86 -21.40
C ARG A 196 14.74 8.50 -20.46
N ASP A 197 15.26 9.68 -20.79
CA ASP A 197 16.19 10.42 -19.95
C ASP A 197 15.48 10.85 -18.65
N MET A 198 14.27 11.42 -18.73
CA MET A 198 13.44 11.76 -17.57
C MET A 198 13.20 10.55 -16.66
N LEU A 199 12.85 9.39 -17.23
CA LEU A 199 12.62 8.16 -16.46
C LEU A 199 13.91 7.64 -15.79
N ARG A 200 15.08 7.80 -16.42
CA ARG A 200 16.37 7.44 -15.81
C ARG A 200 16.70 8.34 -14.63
N PHE A 201 16.55 9.65 -14.80
CA PHE A 201 16.74 10.61 -13.72
C PHE A 201 15.79 10.33 -12.56
N SER A 202 14.51 10.10 -12.86
CA SER A 202 13.51 9.72 -11.87
C SER A 202 13.90 8.44 -11.14
N PHE A 203 14.30 7.39 -11.87
CA PHE A 203 14.72 6.14 -11.26
C PHE A 203 15.94 6.32 -10.35
N CYS A 204 16.98 7.00 -10.82
CA CYS A 204 18.18 7.27 -10.01
C CYS A 204 17.85 8.12 -8.78
N ALA A 205 17.01 9.15 -8.92
CA ALA A 205 16.59 10.00 -7.80
C ALA A 205 15.84 9.18 -6.74
N LEU A 206 14.91 8.30 -7.15
CA LEU A 206 14.21 7.41 -6.23
C LEU A 206 15.17 6.44 -5.52
N ILE A 207 16.11 5.82 -6.24
CA ILE A 207 17.13 4.97 -5.63
C ILE A 207 17.90 5.74 -4.56
N ILE A 208 18.35 6.96 -4.87
CA ILE A 208 19.08 7.81 -3.91
C ILE A 208 18.20 8.14 -2.71
N LEU A 209 16.94 8.53 -2.92
CA LEU A 209 15.99 8.83 -1.83
C LEU A 209 15.76 7.61 -0.93
N PHE A 210 15.61 6.41 -1.49
CA PHE A 210 15.48 5.19 -0.71
C PHE A 210 16.79 4.83 0.00
N VAL A 211 17.95 4.93 -0.64
CA VAL A 211 19.24 4.72 0.04
C VAL A 211 19.38 5.65 1.24
N ILE A 212 19.05 6.94 1.07
CA ILE A 212 19.06 7.92 2.16
C ILE A 212 18.05 7.53 3.24
N LYS A 213 16.79 7.20 2.89
CA LYS A 213 15.79 6.79 3.88
C LYS A 213 16.21 5.53 4.64
N GLY A 214 16.89 4.60 3.98
CA GLY A 214 17.39 3.38 4.59
C GLY A 214 18.38 3.66 5.71
N LEU A 215 19.17 4.74 5.61
CA LEU A 215 20.06 5.18 6.71
C LEU A 215 19.28 5.61 7.97
N PHE A 216 18.00 5.98 7.82
CA PHE A 216 17.12 6.40 8.92
C PHE A 216 16.10 5.31 9.31
N GLY A 217 16.20 4.11 8.74
CA GLY A 217 15.35 2.97 9.12
C GLY A 217 15.03 2.03 7.97
N GLU A 218 14.60 0.83 8.33
CA GLU A 218 14.23 -0.24 7.40
C GLU A 218 13.26 0.24 6.30
N ILE A 219 13.47 -0.28 5.09
CA ILE A 219 12.61 -0.04 3.94
C ILE A 219 11.82 -1.32 3.69
N LEU A 220 10.52 -1.23 3.96
CA LEU A 220 9.60 -2.31 3.65
C LEU A 220 9.57 -2.53 2.13
N LEU A 221 9.48 -3.79 1.71
CA LEU A 221 9.58 -4.16 0.30
C LEU A 221 8.53 -3.45 -0.59
N ASN A 222 7.31 -3.26 -0.08
CA ASN A 222 6.25 -2.54 -0.79
C ASN A 222 6.53 -1.03 -0.91
N TRP A 223 7.38 -0.44 -0.07
CA TRP A 223 7.75 0.98 -0.20
C TRP A 223 8.58 1.23 -1.44
N ALA A 224 9.34 0.23 -1.90
CA ALA A 224 10.13 0.30 -3.13
C ALA A 224 9.29 0.07 -4.40
N LEU A 225 7.97 -0.15 -4.29
CA LEU A 225 7.03 -0.30 -5.41
C LEU A 225 7.13 0.81 -6.47
N PRO A 226 7.38 2.09 -6.14
CA PRO A 226 7.62 3.16 -7.12
C PRO A 226 8.71 2.90 -8.16
N LEU A 227 9.69 2.05 -7.83
CA LEU A 227 10.79 1.69 -8.73
C LEU A 227 10.38 0.65 -9.77
N VAL A 228 9.32 -0.13 -9.50
CA VAL A 228 8.91 -1.29 -10.30
C VAL A 228 8.55 -0.92 -11.73
N PRO A 229 7.74 0.12 -12.04
CA PRO A 229 7.41 0.46 -13.42
C PRO A 229 8.64 0.67 -14.31
N VAL A 230 9.62 1.42 -13.83
CA VAL A 230 10.84 1.71 -14.61
C VAL A 230 11.72 0.46 -14.71
N LEU A 231 11.84 -0.34 -13.65
CA LEU A 231 12.53 -1.64 -13.72
C LEU A 231 11.91 -2.52 -14.81
N LEU A 232 10.59 -2.74 -14.77
CA LEU A 232 9.88 -3.55 -15.76
C LEU A 232 10.09 -3.02 -17.18
N MET A 233 10.13 -1.70 -17.38
CA MET A 233 10.46 -1.08 -18.67
C MET A 233 11.89 -1.41 -19.11
N ILE A 234 12.89 -1.24 -18.24
CA ILE A 234 14.29 -1.61 -18.53
C ILE A 234 14.35 -3.07 -18.98
N PHE A 235 13.72 -3.99 -18.24
CA PHE A 235 13.69 -5.42 -18.60
C PHE A 235 12.93 -5.68 -19.89
N GLY A 236 11.72 -5.14 -20.06
CA GLY A 236 10.91 -5.34 -21.27
C GLY A 236 11.63 -4.91 -22.55
N ARG A 237 12.46 -3.86 -22.49
CA ARG A 237 13.29 -3.41 -23.62
C ARG A 237 14.57 -4.23 -23.81
N ARG A 238 15.27 -4.60 -22.73
CA ARG A 238 16.59 -5.27 -22.81
C ARG A 238 16.52 -6.78 -22.95
N MET A 239 15.43 -7.37 -22.50
CA MET A 239 15.24 -8.82 -22.50
C MET A 239 15.12 -9.36 -23.93
N ARG A 240 15.92 -10.39 -24.22
CA ARG A 240 16.01 -11.01 -25.56
C ARG A 240 15.14 -12.26 -25.73
N TRP A 241 14.43 -12.67 -24.68
CA TRP A 241 13.56 -13.82 -24.76
C TRP A 241 12.36 -13.50 -25.65
N SER A 242 11.83 -14.53 -26.31
CA SER A 242 10.56 -14.42 -27.02
C SER A 242 9.43 -14.08 -26.04
N ALA A 243 8.35 -13.50 -26.54
CA ALA A 243 7.15 -13.27 -25.72
C ALA A 243 6.62 -14.59 -25.12
N LEU A 244 6.74 -15.70 -25.85
CA LEU A 244 6.38 -17.04 -25.35
C LEU A 244 7.27 -17.49 -24.19
N GLY A 245 8.59 -17.34 -24.30
CA GLY A 245 9.51 -17.67 -23.20
C GLY A 245 9.27 -16.80 -21.96
N THR A 246 8.99 -15.51 -22.17
CA THR A 246 8.60 -14.57 -21.10
C THR A 246 7.33 -15.04 -20.41
N LEU A 247 6.31 -15.42 -21.20
CA LEU A 247 5.04 -15.92 -20.70
C LEU A 247 5.21 -17.23 -19.93
N ALA A 248 6.00 -18.17 -20.44
CA ALA A 248 6.26 -19.44 -19.78
C ALA A 248 6.91 -19.24 -18.40
N ALA A 249 7.95 -18.40 -18.30
CA ALA A 249 8.55 -18.05 -17.00
C ALA A 249 7.56 -17.36 -16.05
N GLY A 250 6.75 -16.44 -16.58
CA GLY A 250 5.71 -15.78 -15.83
C GLY A 250 4.64 -16.75 -15.30
N VAL A 251 4.21 -17.73 -16.10
CA VAL A 251 3.26 -18.77 -15.70
C VAL A 251 3.85 -19.69 -14.62
N VAL A 252 5.10 -20.13 -14.78
CA VAL A 252 5.80 -20.92 -13.74
C VAL A 252 5.83 -20.16 -12.43
N GLN A 253 6.14 -18.87 -12.47
CA GLN A 253 6.14 -18.05 -11.28
C GLN A 253 4.75 -17.86 -10.66
N LEU A 254 3.72 -17.59 -11.45
CA LEU A 254 2.36 -17.51 -10.93
C LEU A 254 1.93 -18.85 -10.30
N GLY A 255 2.38 -19.98 -10.86
CA GLY A 255 2.21 -21.29 -10.25
C GLY A 255 2.89 -21.41 -8.89
N LEU A 256 4.15 -20.97 -8.77
CA LEU A 256 4.87 -20.93 -7.49
C LEU A 256 4.18 -20.01 -6.46
N LEU A 257 3.70 -18.84 -6.89
CA LEU A 257 2.95 -17.94 -6.02
C LEU A 257 1.62 -18.54 -5.59
N PHE A 258 0.92 -19.24 -6.49
CA PHE A 258 -0.29 -19.95 -6.14
C PHE A 258 -0.04 -21.02 -5.08
N VAL A 259 1.08 -21.75 -5.16
CA VAL A 259 1.51 -22.68 -4.11
C VAL A 259 1.77 -21.94 -2.79
N LEU A 260 2.45 -20.79 -2.81
CA LEU A 260 2.71 -19.99 -1.60
C LEU A 260 1.45 -19.36 -1.00
N ILE A 261 0.43 -19.08 -1.82
CA ILE A 261 -0.86 -18.55 -1.38
C ILE A 261 -1.79 -19.67 -0.91
N TYR A 262 -1.67 -20.88 -1.45
CA TYR A 262 -2.49 -22.04 -1.05
C TYR A 262 -1.62 -23.21 -0.58
N PRO A 263 -0.78 -23.00 0.45
CA PRO A 263 0.20 -24.00 0.88
C PRO A 263 -0.46 -25.32 1.30
N TYR A 264 -1.59 -25.24 2.01
CA TYR A 264 -2.34 -26.42 2.47
C TYR A 264 -2.89 -27.28 1.32
N SER A 265 -3.16 -26.69 0.15
CA SER A 265 -3.65 -27.44 -1.02
C SER A 265 -2.58 -28.35 -1.63
N VAL A 266 -1.31 -28.12 -1.30
CA VAL A 266 -0.17 -28.94 -1.75
C VAL A 266 0.50 -29.68 -0.59
N GLY A 267 -0.15 -29.77 0.57
CA GLY A 267 0.36 -30.49 1.74
C GLY A 267 1.42 -29.74 2.55
N LEU A 268 1.60 -28.43 2.32
CA LEU A 268 2.43 -27.59 3.20
C LEU A 268 1.62 -27.12 4.42
N GLY A 269 2.28 -27.03 5.57
CA GLY A 269 1.67 -26.59 6.84
C GLY A 269 1.85 -25.10 7.13
N MET A 270 1.33 -24.67 8.29
CA MET A 270 1.32 -23.28 8.78
C MET A 270 2.68 -22.56 8.71
N GLU A 271 3.78 -23.26 8.99
CA GLU A 271 5.13 -22.67 8.97
C GLU A 271 5.53 -22.12 7.60
N HIS A 272 4.93 -22.64 6.53
CA HIS A 272 5.20 -22.24 5.15
C HIS A 272 4.15 -21.24 4.62
N ASP A 273 3.15 -20.86 5.41
CA ASP A 273 2.08 -19.95 4.99
C ASP A 273 2.45 -18.49 5.31
N PRO A 274 2.85 -17.69 4.31
CA PRO A 274 3.17 -16.27 4.52
C PRO A 274 1.94 -15.44 4.91
N PHE A 275 0.72 -15.96 4.68
CA PHE A 275 -0.54 -15.30 4.98
C PHE A 275 -1.24 -15.84 6.23
N GLN A 276 -0.57 -16.69 7.02
CA GLN A 276 -1.14 -17.26 8.26
C GLN A 276 -1.70 -16.20 9.23
N LYS A 277 -1.18 -14.97 9.19
CA LYS A 277 -1.62 -13.88 10.06
C LYS A 277 -3.03 -13.36 9.76
N ILE A 278 -3.51 -13.51 8.53
CA ILE A 278 -4.78 -12.95 8.05
C ILE A 278 -5.88 -13.99 7.82
N ARG A 279 -5.58 -15.29 7.94
CA ARG A 279 -6.55 -16.37 7.71
C ARG A 279 -7.39 -16.70 8.92
N GLY A 280 -8.63 -17.15 8.71
CA GLY A 280 -9.42 -17.77 9.78
C GLY A 280 -10.03 -16.81 10.80
N TRP A 281 -9.85 -15.50 10.62
CA TRP A 281 -10.46 -14.49 11.49
C TRP A 281 -11.99 -14.49 11.42
N ASP A 282 -12.56 -14.86 10.28
CA ASP A 282 -13.99 -15.13 10.13
C ASP A 282 -14.51 -16.14 11.17
N ARG A 283 -13.80 -17.26 11.35
CA ARG A 283 -14.16 -18.31 12.31
C ARG A 283 -13.90 -17.88 13.76
N VAL A 284 -12.79 -17.18 14.01
CA VAL A 284 -12.44 -16.65 15.33
C VAL A 284 -13.51 -15.68 15.82
N ILE A 285 -13.94 -14.74 14.96
CA ILE A 285 -14.95 -13.74 15.31
C ILE A 285 -16.33 -14.38 15.45
N ALA A 286 -16.70 -15.33 14.58
CA ALA A 286 -17.94 -16.07 14.72
C ALA A 286 -18.00 -16.82 16.05
N GLU A 287 -16.91 -17.45 16.50
CA GLU A 287 -16.86 -18.13 17.79
C GLU A 287 -16.92 -17.14 18.96
N ALA A 288 -16.20 -16.02 18.87
CA ALA A 288 -16.27 -14.98 19.89
C ALA A 288 -17.70 -14.45 20.04
N ALA A 289 -18.42 -14.25 18.94
CA ALA A 289 -19.82 -13.85 18.95
C ALA A 289 -20.75 -14.93 19.53
N ARG A 290 -20.46 -16.22 19.31
CA ARG A 290 -21.23 -17.32 19.95
C ARG A 290 -21.06 -17.35 21.46
N LEU A 291 -19.83 -17.16 21.95
CA LEU A 291 -19.55 -17.09 23.39
C LEU A 291 -20.17 -15.85 24.03
N ALA A 292 -20.05 -14.71 23.36
CA ALA A 292 -20.44 -13.41 23.91
C ALA A 292 -21.92 -13.07 23.74
N GLY A 293 -22.59 -13.63 22.74
CA GLY A 293 -23.94 -13.24 22.34
C GLY A 293 -23.97 -11.90 21.58
N THR A 294 -25.17 -11.34 21.43
CA THR A 294 -25.39 -10.07 20.71
C THR A 294 -24.77 -8.89 21.46
N THR A 295 -24.20 -7.95 20.71
CA THR A 295 -23.63 -6.69 21.22
C THR A 295 -23.70 -5.61 20.15
N ASP A 296 -23.80 -4.35 20.58
CA ASP A 296 -23.72 -3.18 19.70
C ASP A 296 -22.33 -2.53 19.71
N VAL A 297 -21.44 -3.01 20.59
CA VAL A 297 -20.08 -2.49 20.74
C VAL A 297 -19.10 -3.64 20.92
N VAL A 298 -18.02 -3.62 20.14
CA VAL A 298 -16.88 -4.52 20.28
C VAL A 298 -15.61 -3.72 20.49
N THR A 299 -14.83 -4.08 21.50
CA THR A 299 -13.53 -3.48 21.77
C THR A 299 -12.42 -4.52 21.63
N THR A 300 -11.22 -4.08 21.29
CA THR A 300 -10.06 -4.97 21.11
C THR A 300 -8.76 -4.30 21.53
N ASP A 301 -7.70 -5.07 21.71
CA ASP A 301 -6.37 -4.51 22.05
C ASP A 301 -5.68 -3.88 20.83
N HIS A 302 -6.02 -4.34 19.64
CA HIS A 302 -5.29 -4.02 18.42
C HIS A 302 -6.23 -3.78 17.25
N TYR A 303 -5.97 -2.69 16.51
CA TYR A 303 -6.82 -2.22 15.42
C TYR A 303 -7.04 -3.25 14.30
N SER A 304 -6.09 -4.17 14.08
CA SER A 304 -6.28 -5.25 13.11
C SER A 304 -7.35 -6.26 13.55
N ILE A 305 -7.38 -6.62 14.84
CA ILE A 305 -8.42 -7.48 15.40
C ILE A 305 -9.74 -6.72 15.42
N GLN A 306 -9.72 -5.40 15.73
CA GLN A 306 -10.90 -4.55 15.62
C GLN A 306 -11.51 -4.61 14.22
N ALA A 307 -10.69 -4.44 13.17
CA ALA A 307 -11.16 -4.46 11.79
C ALA A 307 -11.80 -5.81 11.44
N TRP A 308 -11.18 -6.93 11.85
CA TRP A 308 -11.76 -8.25 11.65
C TRP A 308 -13.06 -8.44 12.42
N ALA A 309 -13.11 -7.98 13.68
CA ALA A 309 -14.30 -8.05 14.50
C ALA A 309 -15.46 -7.31 13.85
N LEU A 310 -15.28 -6.05 13.45
CA LEU A 310 -16.34 -5.26 12.83
C LEU A 310 -16.78 -5.81 11.47
N TYR A 311 -15.86 -6.37 10.69
CA TYR A 311 -16.17 -6.92 9.37
C TYR A 311 -16.89 -8.27 9.44
N HIS A 312 -16.45 -9.16 10.34
CA HIS A 312 -16.96 -10.53 10.44
C HIS A 312 -18.01 -10.73 11.55
N TRP A 313 -18.33 -9.71 12.36
CA TRP A 313 -19.35 -9.85 13.39
C TRP A 313 -20.68 -10.33 12.75
N PRO A 314 -21.36 -11.33 13.34
CA PRO A 314 -22.66 -11.76 12.84
C PRO A 314 -23.65 -10.60 12.85
N SER A 315 -24.40 -10.45 11.76
CA SER A 315 -25.42 -9.42 11.60
C SER A 315 -26.60 -10.02 10.85
N ASP A 316 -27.80 -9.70 11.33
CA ASP A 316 -29.05 -10.08 10.65
C ASP A 316 -29.32 -9.19 9.43
N SER A 317 -28.68 -8.02 9.36
CA SER A 317 -28.71 -7.12 8.20
C SER A 317 -27.81 -7.64 7.08
N THR A 318 -28.35 -7.66 5.86
CA THR A 318 -27.64 -8.14 4.65
C THR A 318 -27.23 -7.02 3.70
N GLY A 319 -27.63 -5.77 3.94
CA GLY A 319 -27.36 -4.61 3.09
C GLY A 319 -26.13 -3.81 3.51
N SER A 320 -26.05 -2.56 3.05
CA SER A 320 -25.01 -1.62 3.47
C SER A 320 -25.09 -1.26 4.97
N ASP A 321 -26.27 -1.43 5.57
CA ASP A 321 -26.55 -1.29 6.99
C ASP A 321 -25.91 -2.37 7.86
N ARG A 322 -25.46 -3.50 7.26
CA ARG A 322 -24.75 -4.59 7.95
C ARG A 322 -23.62 -4.10 8.83
N TYR A 323 -22.87 -3.09 8.38
CA TYR A 323 -21.65 -2.61 9.04
C TYR A 323 -21.91 -1.42 9.97
N VAL A 324 -23.17 -1.10 10.27
CA VAL A 324 -23.55 -0.04 11.22
C VAL A 324 -23.40 -0.52 12.67
N SER A 325 -23.60 -1.81 12.92
CA SER A 325 -23.44 -2.44 14.23
C SER A 325 -22.73 -3.79 14.10
N PRO A 326 -21.80 -4.14 15.02
CA PRO A 326 -21.38 -3.34 16.16
C PRO A 326 -20.48 -2.17 15.76
N THR A 327 -20.42 -1.16 16.62
CA THR A 327 -19.39 -0.10 16.56
C THR A 327 -18.13 -0.55 17.32
N GLY A 328 -16.99 0.10 17.07
CA GLY A 328 -15.69 -0.39 17.54
C GLY A 328 -14.80 0.64 18.23
N GLN A 329 -14.13 0.24 19.31
CA GLN A 329 -13.09 1.02 19.98
C GLN A 329 -11.88 0.16 20.31
N VAL A 330 -10.69 0.61 19.92
CA VAL A 330 -9.44 -0.05 20.33
C VAL A 330 -9.01 0.48 21.70
N VAL A 331 -8.59 -0.43 22.58
CA VAL A 331 -8.03 -0.06 23.88
C VAL A 331 -6.74 0.76 23.67
N PRO A 332 -6.60 1.93 24.31
CA PRO A 332 -5.36 2.72 24.24
C PRO A 332 -4.17 1.93 24.79
N ASP A 333 -3.07 1.95 24.06
CA ASP A 333 -1.80 1.34 24.47
C ASP A 333 -0.64 2.20 23.94
N LYS A 334 0.27 2.61 24.82
CA LYS A 334 1.45 3.40 24.46
C LYS A 334 2.39 2.68 23.49
N ALA A 335 2.27 1.35 23.36
CA ALA A 335 3.06 0.56 22.44
C ALA A 335 2.56 0.61 20.99
N ARG A 336 1.36 1.16 20.72
CA ARG A 336 0.82 1.31 19.36
C ARG A 336 0.68 2.78 18.97
N ARG A 337 0.59 3.02 17.66
CA ARG A 337 0.28 4.34 17.11
C ARG A 337 -1.21 4.61 17.15
N GLN A 338 -1.57 5.89 17.14
CA GLN A 338 -2.95 6.32 16.89
C GLN A 338 -3.43 5.84 15.51
N ASN A 339 -4.71 5.51 15.43
CA ASN A 339 -5.41 5.12 14.22
C ASN A 339 -6.87 5.62 14.26
N GLN A 340 -7.63 5.35 13.20
CA GLN A 340 -9.00 5.85 13.05
C GLN A 340 -9.94 5.52 14.22
N TYR A 341 -9.75 4.38 14.90
CA TYR A 341 -10.61 3.96 16.02
C TYR A 341 -10.43 4.85 17.25
N ASP A 342 -9.32 5.58 17.35
CA ASP A 342 -9.06 6.50 18.47
C ASP A 342 -9.89 7.79 18.37
N ASN A 343 -10.55 8.04 17.23
CA ASN A 343 -11.35 9.25 16.97
C ASN A 343 -12.87 9.01 17.00
N TRP A 344 -13.33 7.80 17.32
CA TRP A 344 -14.76 7.45 17.20
C TRP A 344 -15.55 7.61 18.51
N ASP A 345 -14.87 7.91 19.63
CA ASP A 345 -15.47 8.22 20.93
C ASP A 345 -16.60 7.23 21.34
N VAL A 346 -16.49 5.95 20.94
CA VAL A 346 -17.59 4.96 21.06
C VAL A 346 -17.95 4.71 22.54
N LEU A 347 -16.97 4.87 23.43
CA LEU A 347 -17.07 4.63 24.87
C LEU A 347 -17.35 5.90 25.69
N ASP A 348 -17.71 7.02 25.06
CA ASP A 348 -18.03 8.28 25.78
C ASP A 348 -19.44 8.31 26.38
N SER A 349 -20.23 7.26 26.16
CA SER A 349 -21.59 7.10 26.68
C SER A 349 -21.78 5.76 27.39
N PRO A 350 -22.71 5.67 28.36
CA PRO A 350 -23.03 4.40 29.03
C PRO A 350 -23.49 3.34 28.03
N LYS A 351 -23.06 2.09 28.23
CA LYS A 351 -23.49 0.94 27.40
C LYS A 351 -24.10 -0.13 28.30
N THR A 352 -25.23 -0.69 27.86
CA THR A 352 -25.86 -1.81 28.56
C THR A 352 -24.94 -3.02 28.60
N SER A 353 -24.28 -3.32 27.48
CA SER A 353 -23.30 -4.39 27.38
C SER A 353 -22.33 -4.09 26.23
N LEU A 354 -21.09 -4.58 26.35
CA LEU A 354 -20.11 -4.60 25.27
C LEU A 354 -19.24 -5.85 25.36
N VAL A 355 -18.57 -6.18 24.26
CA VAL A 355 -17.69 -7.35 24.16
C VAL A 355 -16.26 -6.88 23.94
N HIS A 356 -15.31 -7.48 24.65
CA HIS A 356 -13.90 -7.22 24.47
C HIS A 356 -13.18 -8.47 23.96
N ILE A 357 -12.42 -8.35 22.87
CA ILE A 357 -11.63 -9.44 22.29
C ILE A 357 -10.15 -9.06 22.37
N GLY A 358 -9.39 -9.77 23.20
CA GLY A 358 -8.01 -9.40 23.49
C GLY A 358 -7.52 -9.95 24.82
N ARG A 359 -6.60 -9.23 25.44
CA ARG A 359 -6.06 -9.47 26.78
C ARG A 359 -6.99 -8.84 27.81
N TYR A 360 -6.79 -9.18 29.08
CA TYR A 360 -7.54 -8.55 30.14
C TYR A 360 -7.23 -7.04 30.22
N SER A 361 -8.24 -6.20 29.98
CA SER A 361 -8.14 -4.74 30.11
C SER A 361 -8.60 -4.27 31.48
N LYS A 362 -7.67 -3.76 32.30
CA LYS A 362 -7.99 -3.13 33.59
C LYS A 362 -8.89 -1.91 33.41
N ASP A 363 -8.65 -1.11 32.37
CA ASP A 363 -9.42 0.10 32.08
C ASP A 363 -10.88 -0.21 31.75
N LEU A 364 -11.15 -1.28 30.99
CA LEU A 364 -12.52 -1.72 30.79
C LEU A 364 -13.10 -2.26 32.09
N ALA A 365 -12.38 -3.14 32.79
CA ALA A 365 -12.89 -3.82 33.98
C ALA A 365 -13.37 -2.86 35.07
N ILE A 366 -12.65 -1.75 35.34
CA ILE A 366 -13.06 -0.76 36.35
C ILE A 366 -14.31 0.04 35.96
N ARG A 367 -14.66 0.06 34.67
CA ARG A 367 -15.81 0.78 34.10
C ARG A 367 -17.02 -0.12 33.90
N CYS A 368 -16.88 -1.43 34.05
CA CYS A 368 -17.98 -2.40 33.95
C CYS A 368 -18.56 -2.70 35.33
N LEU A 369 -19.88 -2.80 35.45
CA LEU A 369 -20.50 -3.37 36.65
C LEU A 369 -20.06 -4.82 36.85
N VAL A 370 -19.99 -5.58 35.76
CA VAL A 370 -19.43 -6.93 35.75
C VAL A 370 -18.58 -7.13 34.51
N PHE A 371 -17.33 -7.58 34.70
CA PHE A 371 -16.42 -7.93 33.61
C PHE A 371 -16.09 -9.42 33.68
N LYS A 372 -16.69 -10.21 32.80
CA LYS A 372 -16.64 -11.69 32.81
C LYS A 372 -15.68 -12.19 31.74
N ASP A 373 -14.77 -13.10 32.10
CA ASP A 373 -14.03 -13.92 31.14
C ASP A 373 -14.98 -15.01 30.61
N LEU A 374 -15.17 -15.07 29.29
CA LEU A 374 -16.03 -16.03 28.62
C LEU A 374 -15.26 -17.19 27.99
N GLY A 375 -13.92 -17.15 28.02
CA GLY A 375 -13.05 -18.16 27.47
C GLY A 375 -12.16 -17.67 26.34
N ASP A 376 -11.41 -18.61 25.78
CA ASP A 376 -10.44 -18.40 24.71
C ASP A 376 -11.00 -18.86 23.37
N VAL A 377 -10.71 -18.10 22.32
CA VAL A 377 -10.99 -18.48 20.93
C VAL A 377 -9.68 -18.55 20.15
N SER A 378 -9.51 -19.62 19.38
CA SER A 378 -8.26 -19.92 18.70
C SER A 378 -8.37 -19.76 17.18
N GLN A 379 -7.36 -19.15 16.61
CA GLN A 379 -7.14 -19.08 15.17
C GLN A 379 -6.54 -20.41 14.69
N VAL A 380 -7.42 -21.33 14.27
CA VAL A 380 -7.04 -22.65 13.79
C VAL A 380 -6.82 -22.64 12.27
N MET A 381 -5.62 -23.05 11.86
CA MET A 381 -5.23 -23.17 10.46
C MET A 381 -5.86 -24.41 9.80
N PRO A 382 -5.91 -24.49 8.45
CA PRO A 382 -6.48 -25.65 7.75
C PRO A 382 -5.82 -27.00 8.08
N ASP A 383 -4.55 -27.02 8.48
CA ASP A 383 -3.83 -28.22 8.94
C ASP A 383 -4.10 -28.57 10.41
N GLY A 384 -4.96 -27.83 11.11
CA GLY A 384 -5.30 -28.01 12.51
C GLY A 384 -4.35 -27.32 13.49
N ALA A 385 -3.27 -26.69 13.02
CA ALA A 385 -2.36 -25.95 13.88
C ALA A 385 -3.05 -24.70 14.46
N VAL A 386 -2.74 -24.38 15.72
CA VAL A 386 -3.21 -23.15 16.37
C VAL A 386 -2.15 -22.07 16.19
N ARG A 387 -2.47 -21.02 15.43
CA ARG A 387 -1.54 -19.91 15.18
C ARG A 387 -1.55 -18.88 16.30
N SER A 388 -2.73 -18.56 16.84
CA SER A 388 -2.90 -17.64 17.96
C SER A 388 -4.21 -17.90 18.69
N SER A 389 -4.30 -17.44 19.94
CA SER A 389 -5.53 -17.45 20.73
C SER A 389 -5.77 -16.07 21.33
N VAL A 390 -7.04 -15.67 21.43
CA VAL A 390 -7.47 -14.43 22.06
C VAL A 390 -8.58 -14.73 23.07
N LYS A 391 -8.64 -13.96 24.17
CA LYS A 391 -9.72 -14.10 25.14
C LYS A 391 -10.91 -13.24 24.74
N VAL A 392 -12.08 -13.69 25.17
CA VAL A 392 -13.34 -12.99 24.99
C VAL A 392 -13.86 -12.61 26.37
N PHE A 393 -14.15 -11.33 26.57
CA PHE A 393 -14.73 -10.83 27.80
C PHE A 393 -16.06 -10.14 27.51
N ARG A 394 -16.98 -10.21 28.47
CA ARG A 394 -18.23 -9.45 28.46
C ARG A 394 -18.23 -8.42 29.57
N CYS A 395 -18.48 -7.19 29.18
CA CYS A 395 -18.71 -6.07 30.08
C CYS A 395 -20.21 -5.81 30.14
N ASP A 396 -20.81 -5.99 31.30
CA ASP A 396 -22.21 -5.64 31.56
C ASP A 396 -22.25 -4.33 32.34
N GLY A 397 -23.11 -3.39 31.93
CA GLY A 397 -23.26 -2.07 32.55
C GLY A 397 -21.99 -1.23 32.50
N PHE A 398 -21.54 -0.87 31.30
CA PHE A 398 -20.40 0.02 31.11
C PHE A 398 -20.76 1.46 31.49
N SER A 399 -19.92 2.05 32.35
CA SER A 399 -19.92 3.46 32.71
C SER A 399 -18.77 4.19 32.00
N PRO A 400 -19.02 5.35 31.36
CA PRO A 400 -17.95 6.16 30.77
C PRO A 400 -17.09 6.85 31.83
N GLN A 401 -17.37 6.64 33.12
CA GLN A 401 -16.62 7.19 34.25
C GLN A 401 -15.82 6.10 34.98
N PRO A 402 -14.53 6.36 35.31
CA PRO A 402 -13.76 7.56 34.97
C PRO A 402 -13.57 7.73 33.46
N ALA A 403 -13.33 8.96 32.97
CA ALA A 403 -13.21 9.24 31.54
C ALA A 403 -12.29 8.23 30.82
N TRP A 404 -12.69 7.76 29.64
CA TRP A 404 -11.91 6.79 28.87
C TRP A 404 -10.53 7.38 28.52
N PRO A 405 -9.42 6.61 28.70
CA PRO A 405 -8.11 7.10 28.31
C PRO A 405 -8.09 7.46 26.83
N LYS A 406 -7.46 8.58 26.49
CA LYS A 406 -7.16 8.94 25.10
C LYS A 406 -5.71 8.57 24.83
N MET A 407 -5.42 8.12 23.61
CA MET A 407 -4.05 7.95 23.14
C MET A 407 -3.39 9.33 23.12
N ASP A 408 -2.17 9.46 23.66
CA ASP A 408 -1.38 10.68 23.50
C ASP A 408 -1.19 10.96 21.99
N GLN A 409 -1.43 12.21 21.56
CA GLN A 409 -1.33 12.63 20.15
C GLN A 409 0.12 12.75 19.63
N TYR A 410 1.12 12.56 20.50
CA TYR A 410 2.53 12.85 20.24
C TYR A 410 3.46 11.70 20.63
#